data_AF-B7AP33-F1
#
_entry.id   AF-B7AP33-F1
#
_cell.length_a   1.000
_cell.length_b   1.000
_cell.length_c   1.000
_cell.angle_alpha   90.00
_cell.angle_beta   90.00
_cell.angle_gamma   90.00
#
_symmetry.space_group_name_H-M   'P 1'
#
loop_
_entity.id
_entity.type
_entity.pdbx_description
1 polymer ?
#
loop_
_entity_poly.entity_id
_entity_poly.type
_entity_poly.pdbx_seq_one_letter_code
_entity_poly.pdbx_strand_id
1 'polypeptide(L)'
;MPAVVTAAEYVIMALWAYAEALSDVRQLMAGDKVELAKTSATWKLSLEGAAACDFGKKDSDRSDSGISKGLDYEEYLRILLMMCQRNQKYYRTMAQIELWAVRRGCQEFRMRNHICGMDADISFKAGAYRNSRYSVQSVSYGY
;
A
#
# COMPACT_ATOMS: atom_id res chain seq x y z
N MET A 1 2.85 42.52 -5.42
CA MET A 1 2.03 41.32 -5.69
C MET A 1 2.32 40.26 -4.62
N PRO A 2 1.63 40.30 -3.46
CA PRO A 2 1.93 39.43 -2.32
C PRO A 2 1.57 37.94 -2.56
N ALA A 3 0.61 37.67 -3.44
CA ALA A 3 0.17 36.30 -3.75
C ALA A 3 1.24 35.45 -4.49
N VAL A 4 2.15 36.07 -5.24
CA VAL A 4 3.21 35.36 -5.96
C VAL A 4 4.30 34.90 -4.99
N VAL A 5 4.59 35.71 -3.97
CA VAL A 5 5.60 35.40 -2.95
C VAL A 5 5.12 34.23 -2.09
N THR A 6 3.87 34.25 -1.64
CA THR A 6 3.31 33.14 -0.86
C THR A 6 3.25 31.84 -1.68
N ALA A 7 2.88 31.91 -2.95
CA ALA A 7 2.91 30.74 -3.84
C ALA A 7 4.33 30.15 -3.97
N ALA A 8 5.35 30.99 -4.12
CA ALA A 8 6.74 30.54 -4.23
C ALA A 8 7.23 29.86 -2.93
N GLU A 9 6.87 30.38 -1.77
CA GLU A 9 7.19 29.78 -0.47
C GLU A 9 6.61 28.37 -0.34
N TYR A 10 5.33 28.17 -0.70
CA TYR A 10 4.71 26.85 -0.67
C TYR A 10 5.38 25.86 -1.64
N VAL A 11 5.82 26.34 -2.81
CA VAL A 11 6.52 25.49 -3.79
C VAL A 11 7.87 25.04 -3.23
N ILE A 12 8.65 25.94 -2.62
CA ILE A 12 9.94 25.60 -2.01
C ILE A 12 9.75 24.60 -0.87
N MET A 13 8.75 24.82 -0.01
CA MET A 13 8.41 23.89 1.07
C MET A 13 7.99 22.51 0.55
N ALA A 14 7.20 22.45 -0.53
CA ALA A 14 6.80 21.19 -1.14
C ALA A 14 8.01 20.46 -1.76
N LEU A 15 8.91 21.18 -2.42
CA LEU A 15 10.15 20.64 -2.98
C LEU A 15 11.06 20.08 -1.89
N TRP A 16 11.20 20.81 -0.78
CA TRP A 16 12.01 20.39 0.35
C TRP A 16 11.42 19.17 1.05
N ALA A 17 10.10 19.12 1.26
CA ALA A 17 9.41 17.94 1.77
C ALA A 17 9.55 16.72 0.85
N TYR A 18 9.55 16.93 -0.47
CA TYR A 18 9.77 15.87 -1.46
C TYR A 18 11.21 15.33 -1.42
N ALA A 19 12.20 16.22 -1.35
CA ALA A 19 13.61 15.86 -1.20
C ALA A 19 13.85 15.02 0.07
N GLU A 20 13.22 15.40 1.17
CA GLU A 20 13.26 14.66 2.44
C GLU A 20 12.60 13.27 2.32
N ALA A 21 11.44 13.17 1.66
CA ALA A 21 10.77 11.89 1.43
C ALA A 21 11.62 10.92 0.58
N LEU A 22 12.40 11.44 -0.37
CA LEU A 22 13.31 10.61 -1.18
C LEU A 22 14.48 10.06 -0.36
N SER A 23 15.03 10.87 0.55
CA SER A 23 16.04 10.44 1.52
C SER A 23 15.50 9.36 2.46
N ASP A 24 14.25 9.48 2.91
CA ASP A 24 13.59 8.44 3.73
C ASP A 24 13.47 7.11 3.01
N VAL A 25 13.03 7.13 1.75
CA VAL A 25 12.94 5.90 0.94
C VAL A 25 14.31 5.25 0.79
N ARG A 26 15.37 6.05 0.61
CA ARG A 26 16.74 5.55 0.53
C ARG A 26 17.22 4.93 1.84
N GLN A 27 16.89 5.54 2.98
CA GLN A 27 17.19 5.00 4.32
C GLN A 27 16.44 3.69 4.56
N LEU A 28 15.15 3.63 4.24
CA LEU A 28 14.34 2.40 4.32
C LEU A 28 14.91 1.27 3.44
N MET A 29 15.36 1.59 2.22
CA MET A 29 16.01 0.62 1.34
C MET A 29 17.37 0.14 1.86
N ALA A 30 18.06 0.95 2.68
CA ALA A 30 19.31 0.55 3.34
C ALA A 30 19.07 -0.31 4.59
N GLY A 31 17.81 -0.53 5.00
CA GLY A 31 17.43 -1.28 6.19
C GLY A 31 17.38 -0.43 7.47
N ASP A 32 17.41 0.90 7.35
CA ASP A 32 17.25 1.81 8.47
C ASP A 32 15.77 2.08 8.77
N LYS A 33 15.46 2.44 10.01
CA LYS A 33 14.09 2.73 10.47
C LYS A 33 13.76 4.22 10.31
N VAL A 34 12.53 4.52 9.91
CA VAL A 34 12.06 5.91 9.70
C VAL A 34 10.83 6.20 10.55
N GLU A 35 10.80 7.38 11.19
CA GLU A 35 9.63 7.83 11.96
C GLU A 35 8.49 8.28 11.03
N LEU A 36 7.25 7.86 11.33
CA LEU A 36 6.06 8.23 10.54
C LEU A 36 5.71 9.72 10.60
N ALA A 37 5.90 10.34 11.77
CA ALA A 37 5.51 11.72 12.04
C ALA A 37 6.77 12.55 12.22
N LYS A 38 7.17 13.26 11.16
CA LYS A 38 8.31 14.16 11.22
C LYS A 38 7.96 15.40 12.01
N THR A 39 8.58 15.55 13.18
CA THR A 39 8.57 16.83 13.91
C THR A 39 9.75 17.68 13.42
N SER A 40 9.78 18.98 13.69
CA SER A 40 10.94 19.84 13.38
C SER A 40 12.27 19.28 13.90
N ALA A 41 12.24 18.46 14.96
CA ALA A 41 13.38 17.76 15.52
C ALA A 41 13.85 16.52 14.72
N THR A 42 12.99 15.91 13.91
CA THR A 42 13.30 14.70 13.10
C THR A 42 13.66 15.07 11.66
N TRP A 43 13.64 16.35 11.28
CA TRP A 43 13.96 16.77 9.92
C TRP A 43 15.46 16.67 9.69
N LYS A 44 15.91 15.78 8.78
CA LYS A 44 17.34 15.49 8.61
C LYS A 44 17.98 16.31 7.49
N LEU A 45 17.30 16.63 6.39
CA LEU A 45 17.88 17.49 5.35
C LEU A 45 17.72 18.97 5.67
N SER A 46 18.84 19.69 5.69
CA SER A 46 18.84 21.14 5.51
C SER A 46 18.46 21.52 4.08
N LEU A 47 17.92 22.73 3.89
CA LEU A 47 17.56 23.25 2.56
C LEU A 47 18.77 23.30 1.61
N GLU A 48 19.96 23.59 2.16
CA GLU A 48 21.23 23.54 1.43
C GLU A 48 21.60 22.12 0.99
N GLY A 49 21.38 21.11 1.84
CA GLY A 49 21.57 19.71 1.48
C GLY A 49 20.60 19.22 0.40
N ALA A 50 19.35 19.71 0.43
CA ALA A 50 18.36 19.45 -0.61
C ALA A 50 18.74 20.11 -1.94
N ALA A 51 19.24 21.35 -1.92
CA ALA A 51 19.73 22.05 -3.09
C ALA A 51 21.02 21.43 -3.67
N ALA A 52 21.88 20.89 -2.80
CA ALA A 52 23.11 20.20 -3.18
C ALA A 52 22.90 18.74 -3.61
N CYS A 53 21.66 18.23 -3.55
CA CYS A 53 21.31 16.83 -3.82
C CYS A 53 22.11 15.82 -2.96
N ASP A 54 22.54 16.22 -1.76
CA ASP A 54 23.25 15.33 -0.84
C ASP A 54 22.25 14.60 0.06
N PHE A 55 21.70 13.51 -0.47
CA PHE A 55 20.77 12.62 0.24
C PHE A 55 21.49 11.50 1.02
N GLY A 56 22.81 11.65 1.23
CA GLY A 56 23.72 10.52 1.43
C GLY A 56 24.45 10.46 2.77
N LYS A 57 24.21 11.36 3.71
CA LYS A 57 24.85 11.24 5.02
C LYS A 57 24.19 10.10 5.81
N LYS A 58 24.87 8.95 5.83
CA LYS A 58 24.72 7.97 6.90
C LYS A 58 25.04 8.71 8.19
N ASP A 59 24.02 9.12 8.93
CA ASP A 59 24.21 9.45 10.33
C ASP A 59 24.68 8.16 11.02
N SER A 60 26.01 8.05 11.15
CA SER A 60 26.69 7.00 11.89
C SER A 60 26.50 7.14 13.40
N ASP A 61 25.72 8.12 13.86
CA ASP A 61 25.47 8.36 15.27
C ASP A 61 24.25 7.55 15.74
N ARG A 62 24.52 6.26 15.97
CA ARG A 62 23.61 5.35 16.66
C ARG A 62 23.52 5.76 18.13
N SER A 63 22.46 6.47 18.52
CA SER A 63 21.97 6.36 19.89
C SER A 63 21.20 5.05 20.01
N ASP A 64 21.92 4.01 20.42
CA ASP A 64 21.38 2.79 21.01
C ASP A 64 20.63 3.16 22.31
N SER A 65 19.42 3.68 22.18
CA SER A 65 18.56 4.02 23.30
C SER A 65 17.27 3.21 23.22
N GLY A 66 17.38 1.88 23.34
CA GLY A 66 16.42 0.95 23.98
C GLY A 66 14.92 0.96 23.61
N ILE A 67 14.49 1.82 22.69
CA ILE A 67 13.12 2.01 22.24
C ILE A 67 13.26 2.33 20.76
N SER A 68 13.22 1.29 19.93
CA SER A 68 13.25 1.41 18.47
C SER A 68 12.01 2.15 17.97
N LYS A 69 12.06 3.48 18.03
CA LYS A 69 11.00 4.39 17.63
C LYS A 69 11.18 4.67 16.14
N GLY A 70 10.37 4.03 15.32
CA GLY A 70 10.46 4.12 13.87
C GLY A 70 9.92 2.86 13.22
N LEU A 71 9.34 2.99 12.04
CA LEU A 71 8.85 1.86 11.28
C LEU A 71 9.98 1.22 10.50
N ASP A 72 9.98 -0.10 10.50
CA ASP A 72 10.74 -0.87 9.52
C ASP A 72 10.13 -0.76 8.12
N TYR A 73 10.91 -1.08 7.09
CA TYR A 73 10.44 -1.08 5.70
C TYR A 73 9.14 -1.89 5.52
N GLU A 74 9.05 -3.06 6.15
CA GLU A 74 7.85 -3.90 6.05
C GLU A 74 6.61 -3.26 6.69
N GLU A 75 6.78 -2.58 7.83
CA GLU A 75 5.68 -1.91 8.53
C GLU A 75 5.23 -0.67 7.76
N TYR A 76 6.18 0.09 7.20
CA TYR A 76 5.90 1.23 6.34
C TYR A 76 5.13 0.81 5.08
N LEU A 77 5.59 -0.25 4.40
CA LEU A 77 4.92 -0.80 3.23
C LEU A 77 3.53 -1.34 3.58
N ARG A 78 3.38 -1.98 4.74
CA ARG A 78 2.09 -2.49 5.22
C ARG A 78 1.08 -1.37 5.37
N ILE A 79 1.48 -0.23 5.93
CA ILE A 79 0.60 0.95 6.08
C ILE A 79 0.23 1.53 4.72
N LEU A 80 1.20 1.70 3.81
CA LEU A 80 0.92 2.17 2.44
C LEU A 80 -0.05 1.25 1.70
N LEU A 81 0.14 -0.06 1.83
CA LEU A 81 -0.78 -1.05 1.29
C LEU A 81 -2.13 -0.92 1.96
N MET A 82 -2.22 -0.82 3.30
CA MET A 82 -3.48 -0.66 4.01
C MET A 82 -4.27 0.56 3.55
N MET A 83 -3.61 1.70 3.30
CA MET A 83 -4.24 2.92 2.78
C MET A 83 -4.82 2.78 1.37
N CYS A 84 -4.36 1.83 0.56
CA CYS A 84 -4.94 1.60 -0.76
C CYS A 84 -6.37 1.04 -0.66
N GLN A 85 -7.22 1.46 -1.61
CA GLN A 85 -8.60 0.96 -1.70
C GLN A 85 -8.64 -0.55 -1.95
N ARG A 86 -9.65 -1.22 -1.37
CA ARG A 86 -9.84 -2.67 -1.46
C ARG A 86 -9.93 -3.17 -2.91
N ASN A 87 -10.67 -2.46 -3.76
CA ASN A 87 -10.81 -2.81 -5.18
C ASN A 87 -9.46 -2.77 -5.92
N GLN A 88 -8.63 -1.75 -5.66
CA GLN A 88 -7.31 -1.66 -6.30
C GLN A 88 -6.38 -2.78 -5.85
N LYS A 89 -6.47 -3.22 -4.58
CA LYS A 89 -5.73 -4.39 -4.09
C LYS A 89 -6.12 -5.63 -4.87
N TYR A 90 -7.41 -5.88 -5.04
CA TYR A 90 -7.93 -7.03 -5.77
C TYR A 90 -7.46 -7.06 -7.23
N TYR A 91 -7.54 -5.93 -7.94
CA TYR A 91 -7.04 -5.87 -9.32
C TYR A 91 -5.54 -6.08 -9.42
N ARG A 92 -4.74 -5.56 -8.46
CA ARG A 92 -3.29 -5.78 -8.44
C ARG A 92 -2.94 -7.23 -8.15
N THR A 93 -3.62 -7.88 -7.21
CA THR A 93 -3.41 -9.31 -6.91
C THR A 93 -3.84 -10.20 -8.07
N MET A 94 -4.97 -9.87 -8.72
CA MET A 94 -5.45 -10.53 -9.93
C MET A 94 -4.38 -10.47 -11.04
N ALA A 95 -3.84 -9.28 -11.31
CA ALA A 95 -2.76 -9.10 -12.30
C ALA A 95 -1.48 -9.89 -11.95
N GLN A 96 -1.11 -9.98 -10.67
CA GLN A 96 0.03 -10.78 -10.22
C GLN A 96 -0.18 -12.28 -10.49
N ILE A 97 -1.38 -12.80 -10.24
CA ILE A 97 -1.70 -14.20 -10.52
C ILE A 97 -1.69 -14.48 -12.03
N GLU A 98 -2.22 -13.56 -12.84
CA GLU A 98 -2.14 -13.67 -14.31
C GLU A 98 -0.68 -13.72 -14.79
N LEU A 99 0.17 -12.80 -14.34
CA LEU A 99 1.60 -12.78 -14.70
C LEU A 99 2.32 -14.06 -14.28
N TRP A 100 1.99 -14.58 -13.10
CA TRP A 100 2.56 -15.82 -12.60
C TRP A 100 2.12 -17.04 -13.43
N ALA A 101 0.85 -17.12 -13.83
CA ALA A 101 0.32 -18.17 -14.69
C ALA A 101 0.93 -18.14 -16.09
N VAL A 102 1.08 -16.95 -16.69
CA VAL A 102 1.76 -16.76 -17.98
C VAL A 102 3.21 -17.23 -17.89
N ARG A 103 3.92 -16.89 -16.81
CA ARG A 103 5.31 -17.33 -16.59
C ARG A 103 5.46 -18.84 -16.43
N ARG A 104 4.40 -19.55 -16.00
CA ARG A 104 4.37 -21.02 -15.93
C ARG A 104 3.99 -21.71 -17.25
N GLY A 105 3.70 -20.96 -18.31
CA GLY A 105 3.41 -21.51 -19.64
C GLY A 105 1.95 -21.39 -20.09
N CYS A 106 1.06 -20.85 -19.25
CA CYS A 106 -0.33 -20.57 -19.63
C CYS A 106 -0.42 -19.18 -20.29
N GLN A 107 0.12 -19.03 -21.51
CA GLN A 107 0.26 -17.71 -22.18
C GLN A 107 -1.08 -16.99 -22.43
N GLU A 108 -2.17 -17.73 -22.62
CA GLU A 108 -3.51 -17.19 -22.88
C GLU A 108 -4.36 -17.00 -21.62
N PHE A 109 -3.78 -17.24 -20.43
CA PHE A 109 -4.54 -17.13 -19.19
C PHE A 109 -4.89 -15.66 -18.88
N ARG A 110 -6.20 -15.36 -18.90
CA ARG A 110 -6.79 -14.09 -18.48
C ARG A 110 -7.90 -14.40 -17.48
N MET A 111 -7.83 -13.84 -16.28
CA MET A 111 -8.84 -14.05 -15.25
C MET A 111 -10.22 -13.50 -15.65
N ARG A 112 -10.27 -12.51 -16.55
CA ARG A 112 -11.53 -12.02 -17.16
C ARG A 112 -12.30 -13.10 -17.90
N ASN A 113 -11.61 -14.10 -18.46
CA ASN A 113 -12.22 -15.15 -19.28
C ASN A 113 -12.51 -16.42 -18.47
N HIS A 114 -12.31 -16.38 -17.15
CA HIS A 114 -12.53 -17.50 -16.25
C HIS A 114 -13.55 -17.17 -15.17
N ILE A 115 -14.31 -18.18 -14.76
CA ILE A 115 -15.27 -18.07 -13.67
C ILE A 115 -14.48 -18.06 -12.36
N CYS A 116 -14.48 -16.94 -11.65
CA CYS A 116 -13.75 -16.76 -10.39
C CYS A 116 -14.62 -17.01 -9.14
N GLY A 117 -15.92 -17.23 -9.31
CA GLY A 117 -16.84 -17.57 -8.24
C GLY A 117 -18.17 -18.10 -8.78
N MET A 118 -18.82 -18.94 -7.98
CA MET A 118 -20.12 -19.51 -8.22
C MET A 118 -20.97 -19.29 -6.97
N ASP A 119 -22.09 -18.61 -7.12
CA ASP A 119 -23.12 -18.56 -6.09
C ASP A 119 -24.26 -19.48 -6.52
N ALA A 120 -24.60 -20.44 -5.67
CA ALA A 120 -25.66 -21.41 -5.94
C ALA A 120 -26.66 -21.40 -4.79
N ASP A 121 -27.84 -20.85 -5.07
CA ASP A 121 -29.00 -20.94 -4.19
C ASP A 121 -29.78 -22.21 -4.52
N ILE A 122 -29.77 -23.17 -3.59
CA ILE A 122 -30.55 -24.39 -3.73
C ILE A 122 -31.74 -24.34 -2.79
N SER A 123 -32.93 -24.27 -3.37
CA SER A 123 -34.20 -24.26 -2.65
C SER A 123 -34.92 -25.59 -2.87
N PHE A 124 -35.06 -26.38 -1.80
CA PHE A 124 -35.78 -27.65 -1.83
C PHE A 124 -37.16 -27.48 -1.23
N LYS A 125 -38.17 -28.02 -1.92
CA LYS A 125 -39.53 -28.16 -1.39
C LYS A 125 -39.77 -29.62 -1.04
N ALA A 126 -39.74 -29.95 0.25
CA ALA A 126 -40.15 -31.26 0.73
C ALA A 126 -41.59 -31.20 1.27
N GLY A 127 -42.53 -31.87 0.60
CA GLY A 127 -43.86 -32.13 1.15
C GLY A 127 -44.93 -32.52 0.14
N ALA A 128 -45.52 -33.70 0.33
CA ALA A 128 -46.77 -34.14 -0.31
C ALA A 128 -48.04 -33.69 0.44
N TYR A 129 -47.95 -32.75 1.40
CA TYR A 129 -49.11 -32.28 2.19
C TYR A 129 -49.14 -30.76 2.39
N ARG A 130 -50.37 -30.25 2.59
CA ARG A 130 -50.91 -28.87 2.55
C ARG A 130 -50.19 -27.79 3.38
N ASN A 131 -49.06 -28.08 4.03
CA ASN A 131 -48.28 -27.11 4.80
C ASN A 131 -46.75 -27.34 4.61
N SER A 132 -46.21 -26.99 3.43
CA SER A 132 -44.78 -27.19 3.13
C SER A 132 -43.93 -26.04 3.67
N ARG A 133 -42.89 -26.38 4.44
CA ARG A 133 -41.86 -25.45 4.93
C ARG A 133 -40.82 -25.20 3.83
N TYR A 134 -40.42 -23.95 3.62
CA TYR A 134 -39.34 -23.58 2.71
C TYR A 134 -38.01 -23.59 3.47
N SER A 135 -37.00 -24.31 2.97
CA SER A 135 -35.62 -24.18 3.45
C SER A 135 -34.74 -23.81 2.27
N VAL A 136 -34.16 -22.61 2.33
CA VAL A 136 -33.17 -22.12 1.36
C VAL A 136 -31.80 -22.35 1.96
N GLN A 137 -30.92 -23.04 1.24
CA GLN A 137 -29.50 -23.08 1.56
C GLN A 137 -28.74 -22.38 0.43
N SER A 138 -28.08 -21.28 0.76
CA SER A 138 -27.17 -20.58 -0.12
C SER A 138 -25.77 -21.18 0.05
N VAL A 139 -25.19 -21.67 -1.04
CA VAL A 139 -23.80 -22.12 -1.08
C VAL A 139 -23.06 -21.14 -1.98
N SER A 140 -22.42 -20.15 -1.35
CA SER A 140 -21.57 -19.18 -2.03
C SER A 140 -20.14 -19.69 -2.02
N TYR A 141 -19.59 -19.98 -3.19
CA TYR A 141 -18.19 -20.35 -3.38
C TYR A 141 -17.54 -19.35 -4.33
N GLY A 142 -16.90 -18.32 -3.78
CA GLY A 142 -16.17 -17.32 -4.54
C GLY A 142 -14.88 -16.93 -3.83
N TYR A 143 -13.85 -16.61 -4.61
CA TYR A 143 -12.62 -15.96 -4.13
C TYR A 143 -12.77 -14.44 -4.10
#